data_AF-A0A438IS83-F1
#
_entry.id   AF-A0A438IS83-F1
#
_cell.length_a   1.000
_cell.length_b   1.000
_cell.length_c   1.000
_cell.angle_alpha   90.00
_cell.angle_beta   90.00
_cell.angle_gamma   90.00
#
_symmetry.space_group_name_H-M   'P 1'
#
loop_
_entity.id
_entity.type
_entity.pdbx_description
1 polymer ?
#
loop_
_entity_poly.entity_id
_entity_poly.type
_entity_poly.pdbx_seq_one_letter_code
_entity_poly.pdbx_strand_id
1 'polypeptide(L)'
;MGLPTIRTEVGRQGDANVELGRNLDWADKVRESASIRMTDYQQRAAAHYNRKARPRSFKSGTLVLRKVFENTIETRTGKFQANWEDPHIVSKTSESGAYHLQKAR
;
A
#
# COMPACT_ATOMS: atom_id res chain seq x y z
N MET A 1 -16.76 35.28 43.89
CA MET A 1 -16.89 35.27 42.41
C MET A 1 -18.21 34.59 42.08
N GLY A 2 -19.14 35.27 41.40
CA GLY A 2 -20.51 34.78 41.17
C GLY A 2 -20.61 33.73 40.07
N LEU A 3 -21.64 32.86 40.15
CA LEU A 3 -21.89 31.83 39.15
C LEU A 3 -22.39 32.44 37.83
N PRO A 4 -21.92 31.96 36.67
CA PRO A 4 -22.37 32.45 35.38
C PRO A 4 -23.86 32.13 35.14
N THR A 5 -24.52 32.98 34.37
CA THR A 5 -25.92 32.77 33.96
C THR A 5 -25.97 31.87 32.74
N ILE A 6 -27.06 31.10 32.59
CA ILE A 6 -27.33 30.17 31.47
C ILE A 6 -27.05 30.80 30.09
N ARG A 7 -27.38 32.09 29.88
CA ARG A 7 -27.10 32.80 28.61
C ARG A 7 -25.61 32.91 28.29
N THR A 8 -24.79 33.15 29.31
CA THR A 8 -23.33 33.27 29.18
C THR A 8 -22.71 31.90 28.87
N GLU A 9 -23.23 30.84 29.49
CA GLU A 9 -22.78 29.46 29.24
C GLU A 9 -23.13 29.00 27.81
N VAL A 10 -24.36 29.26 27.35
CA VAL A 10 -24.80 28.91 25.99
C VAL A 10 -24.00 29.67 24.92
N GLY A 11 -23.73 30.96 25.13
CA GLY A 11 -22.88 31.74 24.22
C GLY A 11 -21.47 31.16 24.11
N ARG A 12 -20.84 30.87 25.26
CA ARG A 12 -19.50 30.25 25.30
C ARG A 12 -19.47 28.88 24.59
N GLN A 13 -20.53 28.08 24.73
CA GLN A 13 -20.63 26.79 24.04
C GLN A 13 -20.76 26.98 22.52
N GLY A 14 -21.53 27.97 22.07
CA GLY A 14 -21.65 28.33 20.66
C GLY A 14 -20.30 28.71 20.05
N ASP A 15 -19.55 29.58 20.73
CA ASP A 15 -18.24 30.03 20.28
C ASP A 15 -17.23 28.87 20.20
N ALA A 16 -17.21 28.01 21.23
CA ALA A 16 -16.37 26.82 21.27
C ALA A 16 -16.71 25.83 20.13
N ASN A 17 -18.00 25.64 19.82
CA ASN A 17 -18.43 24.77 18.73
C ASN A 17 -18.01 25.33 17.35
N VAL A 18 -18.07 26.66 17.17
CA VAL A 18 -17.62 27.32 15.92
C VAL A 18 -16.11 27.18 15.73
N GLU A 19 -15.33 27.38 16.80
CA GLU A 19 -13.88 27.20 16.78
C GLU A 19 -13.49 25.75 16.49
N LEU A 20 -14.18 24.79 17.13
CA LEU A 20 -14.01 23.37 16.85
C LEU A 20 -14.27 23.05 15.37
N GLY A 21 -15.36 23.56 14.80
CA GLY A 21 -15.69 23.36 13.39
C GLY A 21 -14.59 23.86 12.43
N ARG A 22 -14.00 25.03 12.73
CA ARG A 22 -12.89 25.59 11.94
C ARG A 22 -11.62 24.75 12.03
N ASN A 23 -11.30 24.27 13.23
CA ASN A 23 -10.13 23.41 13.45
C ASN A 23 -10.26 22.07 12.72
N LEU A 24 -11.47 21.50 12.68
CA LEU A 24 -11.76 20.28 11.92
C LEU A 24 -11.64 20.50 10.41
N ASP A 25 -12.23 21.57 9.87
CA ASP A 25 -12.10 21.94 8.44
C ASP A 25 -10.62 22.11 8.04
N TRP A 26 -9.83 22.77 8.89
CA TRP A 26 -8.40 22.91 8.64
C TRP A 26 -7.68 21.56 8.64
N ALA A 27 -7.95 20.70 9.62
CA ALA A 27 -7.34 19.38 9.70
C ALA A 27 -7.70 18.51 8.48
N ASP A 28 -8.94 18.58 8.01
CA ASP A 28 -9.38 17.84 6.83
C ASP A 28 -8.69 18.35 5.55
N LYS A 29 -8.55 19.67 5.38
CA LYS A 29 -7.79 20.25 4.25
C LYS A 29 -6.32 19.79 4.23
N VAL A 30 -5.69 19.72 5.41
CA VAL A 30 -4.31 19.22 5.53
C VAL A 30 -4.25 17.73 5.18
N ARG A 31 -5.19 16.92 5.66
CA ARG A 31 -5.25 15.47 5.38
C ARG A 31 -5.49 15.19 3.90
N GLU A 32 -6.37 15.94 3.25
CA GLU A 32 -6.64 15.83 1.81
C GLU A 32 -5.37 16.17 1.02
N SER A 33 -4.73 17.30 1.34
CA SER A 33 -3.47 17.72 0.72
C SER A 33 -2.36 16.66 0.87
N ALA A 34 -2.25 16.06 2.05
CA ALA A 34 -1.30 14.97 2.29
C ALA A 34 -1.63 13.71 1.47
N SER A 35 -2.91 13.35 1.36
CA SER A 35 -3.38 12.21 0.56
C SER A 35 -3.09 12.38 -0.93
N ILE A 36 -3.28 13.59 -1.47
CA ILE A 36 -2.96 13.92 -2.86
C ILE A 36 -1.45 13.74 -3.11
N ARG A 37 -0.60 14.29 -2.22
CA ARG A 37 0.86 14.18 -2.33
C ARG A 37 1.33 12.73 -2.23
N MET A 38 0.76 11.95 -1.32
CA MET A 38 1.07 10.53 -1.18
C MET A 38 0.73 9.77 -2.47
N THR A 39 -0.43 10.04 -3.05
CA THR A 39 -0.87 9.41 -4.30
C THR A 39 0.07 9.76 -5.46
N ASP A 40 0.41 11.05 -5.63
CA ASP A 40 1.37 11.50 -6.65
C ASP A 40 2.74 10.83 -6.46
N TYR A 41 3.24 10.74 -5.22
CA TYR A 41 4.48 10.05 -4.93
C TYR A 41 4.45 8.57 -5.33
N GLN A 42 3.38 7.85 -4.95
CA GLN A 42 3.20 6.44 -5.31
C GLN A 42 3.13 6.25 -6.83
N GLN A 43 2.42 7.13 -7.55
CA GLN A 43 2.33 7.10 -9.01
C GLN A 43 3.70 7.32 -9.67
N ARG A 44 4.49 8.30 -9.19
CA ARG A 44 5.83 8.56 -9.71
C ARG A 44 6.78 7.41 -9.44
N ALA A 45 6.73 6.82 -8.24
CA ALA A 45 7.52 5.64 -7.91
C ALA A 45 7.17 4.47 -8.83
N ALA A 46 5.87 4.18 -9.01
CA ALA A 46 5.41 3.13 -9.92
C ALA A 46 5.87 3.38 -11.36
N ALA A 47 5.70 4.60 -11.89
CA ALA A 47 6.15 4.97 -13.24
C ALA A 47 7.67 4.82 -13.39
N HIS A 48 8.45 5.25 -12.39
CA HIS A 48 9.90 5.16 -12.39
C HIS A 48 10.38 3.71 -12.52
N TYR A 49 9.86 2.82 -11.68
CA TYR A 49 10.25 1.40 -11.68
C TYR A 49 9.69 0.65 -12.90
N ASN A 50 8.43 0.91 -13.27
CA ASN A 50 7.79 0.23 -14.39
C ASN A 50 8.35 0.66 -15.76
N ARG A 51 9.02 1.81 -15.88
CA ARG A 51 9.61 2.23 -17.17
C ARG A 51 10.56 1.18 -17.79
N LYS A 52 11.25 0.41 -16.93
CA LYS A 52 12.21 -0.63 -17.34
C LYS A 52 11.57 -2.02 -17.39
N ALA A 53 10.33 -2.17 -16.93
CA ALA A 53 9.63 -3.44 -16.97
C ALA A 53 9.35 -3.82 -18.43
N ARG A 54 9.62 -5.09 -18.76
CA ARG A 54 9.28 -5.68 -20.05
C ARG A 54 8.26 -6.78 -19.78
N PRO A 55 6.95 -6.54 -20.04
CA PRO A 55 5.94 -7.57 -19.87
C PRO A 55 6.33 -8.84 -20.63
N ARG A 56 6.24 -9.98 -19.95
CA ARG A 56 6.54 -11.29 -20.52
C ARG A 56 5.40 -12.24 -20.17
N SER A 57 4.87 -12.92 -21.18
CA SER A 57 3.93 -14.01 -21.00
C SER A 57 4.65 -15.35 -21.08
N PHE A 58 4.21 -16.31 -20.27
CA PHE A 58 4.72 -17.68 -20.28
C PHE A 58 3.62 -18.63 -20.76
N LYS A 59 4.02 -19.67 -21.50
CA LYS A 59 3.11 -20.74 -21.92
C LYS A 59 3.21 -21.91 -20.95
N SER A 60 2.18 -22.75 -20.88
CA SER A 60 2.31 -24.04 -20.20
C SER A 60 3.51 -24.83 -20.74
N GLY A 61 4.27 -25.46 -19.85
CA GLY A 61 5.53 -26.12 -20.16
C GLY A 61 6.77 -25.22 -20.06
N THR A 62 6.62 -23.91 -19.89
CA THR A 62 7.79 -23.01 -19.77
C THR A 62 8.47 -23.19 -18.42
N LEU A 63 9.80 -23.32 -18.43
CA LEU A 63 10.63 -23.33 -17.22
C LEU A 63 10.82 -21.90 -16.70
N VAL A 64 10.58 -21.69 -15.41
CA VAL A 64 10.66 -20.39 -14.73
C VAL A 64 11.27 -20.55 -13.34
N LEU A 65 11.86 -19.47 -12.81
CA LEU A 65 12.29 -19.39 -11.42
C LEU A 65 11.26 -18.60 -10.61
N ARG A 66 10.93 -19.06 -9.40
CA ARG A 66 10.04 -18.35 -8.48
C ARG A 66 10.88 -17.50 -7.53
N LYS A 67 10.53 -16.23 -7.36
CA LYS A 67 11.22 -15.34 -6.41
C LYS A 67 10.89 -15.78 -4.98
N VAL A 68 11.90 -15.85 -4.12
CA VAL A 68 11.72 -16.04 -2.67
C VAL A 68 11.21 -14.72 -2.09
N PHE A 69 10.14 -14.79 -1.30
CA PHE A 69 9.58 -13.67 -0.54
C PHE A 69 9.73 -13.94 0.95
N GLU A 70 9.61 -12.92 1.81
CA GLU A 70 9.78 -13.07 3.26
C GLU A 70 8.87 -14.14 3.88
N ASN A 71 7.69 -14.35 3.31
CA ASN A 71 6.75 -15.40 3.71
C ASN A 71 7.11 -16.81 3.21
N THR A 72 8.09 -16.95 2.31
CA THR A 72 8.62 -18.23 1.81
C THR A 72 10.07 -18.49 2.19
N ILE A 73 10.69 -17.60 2.99
CA ILE A 73 12.02 -17.82 3.55
C ILE A 73 11.94 -18.97 4.55
N GLU A 74 12.73 -20.03 4.34
CA GLU A 74 12.99 -21.01 5.38
C GLU A 74 13.73 -20.32 6.52
N THR A 75 13.22 -20.44 7.75
CA THR A 75 13.59 -19.66 8.94
C THR A 75 15.07 -19.76 9.36
N ARG A 76 15.89 -20.51 8.61
CA ARG A 76 17.30 -20.81 8.91
C ARG A 76 18.31 -20.29 7.90
N THR A 77 17.92 -19.57 6.85
CA THR A 77 18.88 -19.13 5.85
C THR A 77 19.37 -17.71 6.07
N GLY A 78 20.69 -17.52 6.04
CA GLY A 78 21.34 -16.23 6.25
C GLY A 78 21.09 -15.23 5.11
N LYS A 79 21.51 -13.97 5.36
CA LYS A 79 21.36 -12.77 4.50
C LYS A 79 21.83 -12.90 3.04
N PHE A 80 22.51 -14.00 2.68
CA PHE A 80 23.09 -14.25 1.35
C PHE A 80 22.47 -15.44 0.62
N GLN A 81 21.26 -15.89 1.00
CA GLN A 81 20.52 -16.87 0.21
C GLN A 81 20.21 -16.33 -1.20
N ALA A 82 20.12 -17.23 -2.17
CA ALA A 82 19.56 -16.92 -3.48
C ALA A 82 18.13 -16.33 -3.33
N ASN A 83 17.87 -15.22 -4.03
CA ASN A 83 16.55 -14.57 -4.07
C ASN A 83 15.53 -15.33 -4.94
N TRP A 84 15.93 -16.46 -5.51
CA TRP A 84 15.15 -17.30 -6.40
C TRP A 84 15.19 -18.73 -5.88
N GLU A 85 14.04 -19.39 -5.93
CA GLU A 85 13.91 -20.82 -5.65
C GLU A 85 14.36 -21.66 -6.85
N ASP A 86 14.25 -22.97 -6.69
CA ASP A 86 14.51 -23.96 -7.73
C ASP A 86 13.62 -23.79 -8.98
N PRO A 87 14.00 -24.41 -10.11
CA PRO A 87 13.21 -24.38 -11.33
C PRO A 87 11.80 -24.96 -11.18
N HIS A 88 10.84 -24.26 -11.76
CA HIS A 88 9.44 -24.66 -11.84
C HIS A 88 8.97 -24.67 -13.30
N ILE A 89 7.94 -25.46 -13.58
CA ILE A 89 7.27 -25.49 -14.87
C ILE A 89 5.90 -24.83 -14.73
N VAL A 90 5.54 -23.96 -15.67
CA VAL A 90 4.18 -23.43 -15.77
C VAL A 90 3.23 -24.57 -16.15
N SER A 91 2.30 -24.94 -15.29
CA SER A 91 1.31 -25.99 -15.56
C SER A 91 0.05 -25.43 -16.21
N LYS A 92 -0.41 -24.25 -15.79
CA LYS A 92 -1.59 -23.56 -16.32
C LYS A 92 -1.39 -22.05 -16.34
N THR A 93 -1.95 -21.40 -17.35
CA THR A 93 -2.01 -19.94 -17.51
C THR A 93 -3.41 -19.43 -17.17
N SER A 94 -3.52 -18.35 -16.40
CA SER A 94 -4.80 -17.68 -16.09
C SER A 94 -4.93 -16.36 -16.87
N GLU A 95 -6.15 -15.98 -17.22
CA GLU A 95 -6.46 -14.66 -17.81
C GLU A 95 -6.11 -13.49 -16.88
N SER A 96 -6.01 -13.76 -15.57
CA SER A 96 -5.57 -12.78 -14.55
C SER A 96 -4.08 -12.41 -14.63
N GLY A 97 -3.29 -13.08 -15.48
CA GLY A 97 -1.83 -12.95 -15.52
C GLY A 97 -1.10 -13.78 -14.47
N ALA A 98 -1.82 -14.52 -13.63
CA ALA A 98 -1.25 -15.50 -12.72
C ALA A 98 -0.92 -16.83 -13.42
N TYR A 99 0.10 -17.53 -12.90
CA TYR A 99 0.54 -18.83 -13.38
C TYR A 99 0.47 -19.86 -12.27
N HIS A 100 -0.04 -21.05 -12.58
CA HIS A 100 0.13 -22.21 -11.72
C HIS A 100 1.47 -22.87 -12.03
N LEU A 101 2.23 -23.15 -10.97
CA LEU A 101 3.57 -23.72 -11.07
C LEU A 101 3.59 -25.14 -10.48
N GLN A 102 4.38 -26.02 -11.09
CA GLN A 102 4.76 -27.32 -10.54
C GLN A 102 6.28 -27.38 -10.44
N LYS A 103 6.82 -28.07 -9.43
CA LYS A 103 8.26 -28.26 -9.33
C LYS A 103 8.77 -29.00 -10.57
N ALA A 104 9.85 -28.51 -11.17
CA ALA A 104 10.57 -29.31 -12.16
C ALA A 104 11.17 -30.51 -11.40
N ARG A 105 10.86 -31.72 -11.87
CA ARG A 105 11.24 -32.96 -11.21
C ARG A 105 12.75 -33.19 -11.26
#